data_AF-A0A2V7K6V1-F1
#
_entry.id   AF-A0A2V7K6V1-F1
#
_cell.length_a   1.000
_cell.length_b   1.000
_cell.length_c   1.000
_cell.angle_alpha   90.00
_cell.angle_beta   90.00
_cell.angle_gamma   90.00
#
_symmetry.space_group_name_H-M   'P 1'
#
loop_
_entity.id
_entity.type
_entity.pdbx_description
1 polymer ?
#
loop_
_entity_poly.entity_id
_entity_poly.type
_entity_poly.pdbx_seq_one_letter_code
_entity_poly.pdbx_strand_id
1 'polypeptide(L)'
;MGGEQVKRGFSAADVLTALRVPLAILFPFVTDVAGRLAIVGAVAASDFFDGLLARRFGGTRAGAVLDPIADKLFAAVAFVTVARDTVLHPLEIVGVLLRDLVAGLAFVGTWLRGRPVALPARAGGKWVTVLQLMTLVAWILESAFLRPLAWATTAVSCYALWDYAQAAKKVRA
;
A
#
# COMPACT_ATOMS: atom_id res chain seq x y z
N MET A 1 11.58 12.38 28.63
CA MET A 1 10.52 11.37 28.87
C MET A 1 9.17 12.03 28.63
N GLY A 2 8.74 12.12 27.37
CA GLY A 2 7.40 12.62 27.02
C GLY A 2 6.52 11.41 26.71
N GLY A 3 5.64 11.05 27.64
CA GLY A 3 4.71 9.95 27.46
C GLY A 3 3.76 10.25 26.31
N GLU A 4 3.88 9.53 25.20
CA GLU A 4 2.87 9.48 24.15
C GLU A 4 1.55 9.02 24.78
N GLN A 5 0.62 9.97 24.92
CA GLN A 5 -0.74 9.69 25.36
C GLN A 5 -1.46 8.92 24.26
N VAL A 6 -1.37 7.59 24.31
CA VAL A 6 -2.22 6.69 23.52
C VAL A 6 -3.66 6.90 23.98
N LYS A 7 -4.43 7.69 23.20
CA LYS A 7 -5.86 7.88 23.45
C LYS A 7 -6.60 6.56 23.23
N ARG A 8 -7.52 6.25 24.15
CA ARG A 8 -8.28 5.00 24.25
C ARG A 8 -9.57 4.98 23.40
N GLY A 9 -9.74 5.94 22.49
CA GLY A 9 -10.93 6.13 21.64
C GLY A 9 -10.59 6.36 20.17
N PHE A 10 -11.60 6.25 19.29
CA PHE A 10 -11.47 6.41 17.84
C PHE A 10 -10.93 7.79 17.46
N SER A 11 -9.84 7.82 16.70
CA SER A 11 -9.31 9.01 16.04
C SER A 11 -9.97 9.20 14.66
N ALA A 12 -9.98 10.42 14.14
CA ALA A 12 -10.42 10.68 12.76
C ALA A 12 -9.57 9.90 11.73
N ALA A 13 -8.30 9.62 12.06
CA ALA A 13 -7.45 8.75 11.26
C ALA A 13 -8.01 7.31 11.19
N ASP A 14 -8.46 6.74 12.32
CA ASP A 14 -9.00 5.37 12.33
C ASP A 14 -10.27 5.22 11.47
N VAL A 15 -11.07 6.29 11.37
CA VAL A 15 -12.26 6.33 10.52
C VAL A 15 -11.88 6.36 9.03
N LEU A 16 -10.85 7.13 8.68
CA LEU A 16 -10.31 7.17 7.30
C LEU A 16 -9.71 5.81 6.91
N THR A 17 -8.97 5.16 7.80
CA THR A 17 -8.51 3.78 7.62
C THR A 17 -9.68 2.81 7.39
N ALA A 18 -10.70 2.89 8.24
CA ALA A 18 -11.88 2.04 8.16
C ALA A 18 -12.65 2.24 6.85
N LEU A 19 -12.64 3.45 6.29
CA LEU A 19 -13.27 3.78 5.00
C LEU A 19 -12.57 3.11 3.81
N ARG A 20 -11.27 2.81 3.90
CA ARG A 20 -10.55 2.14 2.79
C ARG A 20 -11.07 0.74 2.52
N VAL A 21 -11.54 0.03 3.53
CA VAL A 21 -12.09 -1.34 3.39
C VAL A 21 -13.36 -1.36 2.51
N PRO A 22 -14.42 -0.59 2.81
CA PRO A 22 -15.59 -0.53 1.92
C PRO A 22 -15.25 0.07 0.55
N LEU A 23 -14.31 1.03 0.46
CA LEU A 23 -13.84 1.53 -0.82
C LEU A 23 -13.14 0.45 -1.66
N ALA A 24 -12.32 -0.40 -1.02
CA ALA A 24 -11.69 -1.55 -1.67
C ALA A 24 -12.76 -2.54 -2.16
N ILE A 25 -13.76 -2.85 -1.35
CA ILE A 25 -14.86 -3.74 -1.72
C ILE A 25 -15.67 -3.17 -2.88
N LEU A 26 -15.91 -1.84 -2.89
CA LEU A 26 -16.70 -1.17 -3.91
C LEU A 26 -15.95 -1.04 -5.25
N PHE A 27 -14.62 -0.89 -5.22
CA PHE A 27 -13.79 -0.59 -6.39
C PHE A 27 -14.03 -1.49 -7.62
N PRO A 28 -14.13 -2.83 -7.50
CA PRO A 28 -14.36 -3.71 -8.65
C PRO A 28 -15.76 -3.57 -9.28
N PHE A 29 -16.74 -3.04 -8.53
CA PHE A 29 -18.11 -2.87 -9.00
C PHE A 29 -18.34 -1.53 -9.70
N VAL A 30 -17.41 -0.58 -9.54
CA VAL A 30 -17.44 0.70 -10.24
C VAL A 30 -16.78 0.54 -11.59
N THR A 31 -17.53 0.78 -12.65
CA THR A 31 -17.09 0.60 -14.04
C THR A 31 -16.76 1.91 -14.73
N ASP A 32 -17.31 3.04 -14.27
CA ASP A 32 -17.06 4.33 -14.88
C ASP A 32 -15.73 4.95 -14.39
N VAL A 33 -15.10 5.71 -15.28
CA VAL A 33 -13.80 6.35 -15.04
C VAL A 33 -13.86 7.32 -13.87
N ALA A 34 -14.92 8.14 -13.79
CA ALA A 34 -15.05 9.17 -12.76
C ALA A 34 -15.15 8.57 -11.35
N GLY A 35 -15.97 7.53 -11.17
CA GLY A 35 -16.12 6.81 -9.92
C GLY A 35 -14.84 6.11 -9.48
N ARG A 36 -14.13 5.44 -10.41
CA ARG A 36 -12.83 4.82 -10.11
C ARG A 36 -11.80 5.85 -9.66
N LEU A 37 -11.71 6.98 -10.35
CA LEU A 37 -10.83 8.09 -9.96
C LEU A 37 -11.23 8.70 -8.61
N ALA A 38 -12.53 8.86 -8.34
CA ALA A 38 -13.02 9.37 -7.06
C ALA A 38 -12.62 8.46 -5.90
N ILE A 39 -12.73 7.14 -6.07
CA ILE A 39 -12.30 6.16 -5.06
C ILE A 39 -10.79 6.24 -4.84
N VAL A 40 -9.98 6.19 -5.90
CA VAL A 40 -8.51 6.27 -5.79
C VAL A 40 -8.08 7.60 -5.16
N GLY A 41 -8.70 8.70 -5.57
CA GLY A 41 -8.46 10.02 -4.99
C GLY A 41 -8.83 10.08 -3.51
N ALA A 42 -9.95 9.49 -3.11
CA ALA A 42 -10.36 9.42 -1.71
C ALA A 42 -9.37 8.59 -0.87
N VAL A 43 -8.89 7.45 -1.38
CA VAL A 43 -7.87 6.63 -0.69
C VAL A 43 -6.56 7.38 -0.55
N ALA A 44 -6.04 7.98 -1.63
CA ALA A 44 -4.80 8.74 -1.61
C ALA A 44 -4.88 9.99 -0.73
N ALA A 45 -6.03 10.67 -0.70
CA ALA A 45 -6.28 11.79 0.20
C ALA A 45 -6.33 11.32 1.66
N SER A 46 -6.98 10.19 1.93
CA SER A 46 -7.05 9.59 3.27
C SER A 46 -5.64 9.32 3.81
N ASP A 47 -4.74 8.73 3.01
CA ASP A 47 -3.33 8.54 3.37
C ASP A 47 -2.61 9.84 3.78
N PHE A 48 -2.84 10.91 3.01
CA PHE A 48 -2.25 12.20 3.30
C PHE A 48 -2.78 12.80 4.61
N PHE A 49 -4.10 12.69 4.82
CA PHE A 49 -4.74 13.18 6.04
C PHE A 49 -4.34 12.36 7.26
N ASP A 50 -4.28 11.02 7.17
CA ASP A 50 -3.83 10.13 8.25
C ASP A 50 -2.41 10.49 8.69
N GLY A 51 -1.51 10.73 7.73
CA GLY A 51 -0.15 11.19 8.02
C GLY A 51 -0.09 12.58 8.67
N LEU A 52 -1.03 13.48 8.38
CA LEU A 52 -1.09 14.81 9.01
C LEU A 52 -1.72 14.76 10.41
N LEU A 53 -2.79 13.99 10.57
CA LEU A 53 -3.52 13.79 11.81
C LEU A 53 -2.68 13.04 12.84
N ALA A 54 -1.98 11.97 12.44
CA ALA A 54 -1.05 11.25 13.31
C ALA A 54 0.06 12.15 13.85
N ARG A 55 0.56 13.09 13.02
CA ARG A 55 1.58 14.08 13.43
C ARG A 55 1.06 15.13 14.39
N ARG A 56 -0.22 15.53 14.30
CA ARG A 56 -0.81 16.57 15.15
C ARG A 56 -1.46 16.06 16.44
N PHE A 57 -2.06 14.87 16.42
CA PHE A 57 -2.93 14.40 17.51
C PHE A 57 -2.50 13.07 18.14
N GLY A 58 -1.46 12.42 17.61
CA GLY A 58 -1.05 11.07 18.00
C GLY A 58 -1.93 9.99 17.38
N GLY A 59 -1.32 8.89 16.93
CA GLY A 59 -2.02 7.73 16.40
C GLY A 59 -2.54 6.78 17.49
N THR A 60 -3.52 5.95 17.16
CA THR A 60 -3.93 4.84 18.04
C THR A 60 -3.12 3.58 17.74
N ARG A 61 -2.96 2.68 18.72
CA ARG A 61 -2.30 1.37 18.49
C ARG A 61 -3.06 0.51 17.47
N ALA A 62 -4.39 0.67 17.41
CA ALA A 62 -5.24 -0.07 16.48
C ALA A 62 -5.07 0.47 15.05
N GLY A 63 -5.15 1.79 14.86
CA GLY A 63 -4.93 2.44 13.57
C GLY A 63 -3.55 2.12 12.99
N ALA A 64 -2.50 2.15 13.80
CA ALA A 64 -1.14 1.81 13.36
C ALA A 64 -0.99 0.37 12.78
N VAL A 65 -1.86 -0.56 13.17
CA VAL A 65 -1.90 -1.93 12.64
C VAL A 65 -2.90 -2.06 11.49
N LEU A 66 -4.04 -1.38 11.59
CA LEU A 66 -5.10 -1.42 10.58
C LEU A 66 -4.69 -0.70 9.29
N ASP A 67 -3.92 0.39 9.38
CA ASP A 67 -3.45 1.19 8.24
C ASP A 67 -2.71 0.34 7.19
N PRO A 68 -1.62 -0.38 7.53
CA PRO A 68 -0.92 -1.22 6.56
C PRO A 68 -1.77 -2.36 5.99
N ILE A 69 -2.77 -2.84 6.74
CA ILE A 69 -3.66 -3.91 6.28
C ILE A 69 -4.66 -3.38 5.27
N ALA A 70 -5.29 -2.25 5.58
CA ALA A 70 -6.28 -1.61 4.71
C ALA A 70 -5.65 -1.14 3.39
N ASP A 71 -4.44 -0.58 3.45
CA ASP A 71 -3.67 -0.17 2.27
C ASP A 71 -3.36 -1.37 1.35
N LYS A 72 -2.80 -2.45 1.91
CA LYS A 72 -2.50 -3.68 1.15
C LYS A 72 -3.76 -4.33 0.58
N LEU A 73 -4.86 -4.32 1.33
CA LEU A 73 -6.14 -4.83 0.86
C LEU A 73 -6.64 -4.03 -0.35
N PHE A 74 -6.64 -2.71 -0.26
CA PHE A 74 -7.03 -1.85 -1.37
C PHE A 74 -6.16 -2.08 -2.60
N ALA A 75 -4.83 -2.06 -2.45
CA ALA A 75 -3.90 -2.31 -3.54
C ALA A 75 -4.13 -3.69 -4.19
N ALA A 76 -4.30 -4.74 -3.38
CA ALA A 76 -4.57 -6.08 -3.89
C ALA A 76 -5.87 -6.15 -4.68
N VAL A 77 -6.97 -5.60 -4.16
CA VAL A 77 -8.27 -5.59 -4.85
C VAL A 77 -8.22 -4.76 -6.13
N ALA A 78 -7.56 -3.60 -6.10
CA ALA A 78 -7.39 -2.74 -7.26
C ALA A 78 -6.64 -3.46 -8.39
N PHE A 79 -5.48 -4.08 -8.09
CA PHE A 79 -4.70 -4.79 -9.11
C PHE A 79 -5.29 -6.12 -9.54
N VAL A 80 -6.10 -6.79 -8.71
CA VAL A 80 -6.93 -7.93 -9.14
C VAL A 80 -7.99 -7.47 -10.13
N THR A 81 -8.56 -6.28 -9.95
CA THR A 81 -9.51 -5.69 -10.90
C THR A 81 -8.81 -5.40 -12.23
N VAL A 82 -7.61 -4.80 -12.19
CA VAL A 82 -6.76 -4.61 -13.39
C VAL A 82 -6.47 -5.93 -14.10
N ALA A 83 -6.22 -7.01 -13.35
CA ALA A 83 -5.94 -8.33 -13.92
C ALA A 83 -7.14 -8.92 -14.69
N ARG A 84 -8.37 -8.64 -14.25
CA ARG A 84 -9.59 -9.12 -14.90
C ARG A 84 -9.80 -8.50 -16.29
N ASP A 85 -9.34 -7.26 -16.48
CA ASP A 85 -9.47 -6.56 -17.75
C ASP A 85 -8.43 -7.04 -18.78
N THR A 86 -7.48 -7.90 -18.40
CA THR A 86 -6.45 -8.52 -19.27
C THR A 86 -5.54 -7.54 -20.05
N VAL A 87 -5.56 -6.25 -19.69
CA VAL A 87 -4.76 -5.19 -20.35
C VAL A 87 -3.27 -5.32 -20.03
N LEU A 88 -2.95 -5.73 -18.80
CA LEU A 88 -1.60 -6.04 -18.34
C LEU A 88 -1.37 -7.55 -18.33
N HIS A 89 -0.16 -7.96 -18.71
CA HIS A 89 0.26 -9.35 -18.59
C HIS A 89 0.36 -9.73 -17.10
N PRO A 90 0.01 -10.97 -16.68
CA PRO A 90 0.11 -11.39 -15.28
C PRO A 90 1.48 -11.13 -14.64
N LEU A 91 2.56 -11.20 -15.43
CA LEU A 91 3.92 -10.87 -14.98
C LEU A 91 4.08 -9.40 -14.60
N GLU A 92 3.45 -8.48 -15.32
CA GLU A 92 3.49 -7.04 -15.02
C GLU A 92 2.77 -6.75 -13.70
N ILE A 93 1.63 -7.42 -13.46
CA ILE A 93 0.86 -7.29 -12.22
C ILE A 93 1.63 -7.86 -11.03
N VAL A 94 2.21 -9.06 -11.18
CA VAL A 94 3.07 -9.65 -10.15
C VAL A 94 4.29 -8.76 -9.89
N GLY A 95 4.88 -8.16 -10.92
CA GLY A 95 5.99 -7.23 -10.79
C GLY A 95 5.60 -5.97 -10.00
N VAL A 96 4.44 -5.39 -10.30
CA VAL A 96 3.89 -4.23 -9.60
C VAL A 96 3.59 -4.52 -8.13
N LEU A 97 3.09 -5.73 -7.83
CA LEU A 97 2.78 -6.17 -6.46
C LEU A 97 3.96 -6.86 -5.75
N LEU A 98 5.11 -6.99 -6.40
CA LEU A 98 6.23 -7.81 -5.93
C LEU A 98 6.65 -7.46 -4.51
N ARG A 99 6.81 -6.16 -4.23
CA ARG A 99 7.17 -5.65 -2.89
C ARG A 99 6.15 -6.09 -1.84
N ASP A 100 4.86 -5.96 -2.14
CA ASP A 100 3.78 -6.27 -1.20
C ASP A 100 3.65 -7.75 -0.93
N LEU A 101 3.81 -8.57 -1.97
CA LEU A 101 3.85 -10.02 -1.86
C LEU A 101 5.03 -10.47 -0.98
N VAL A 102 6.23 -9.95 -1.24
CA VAL A 102 7.41 -10.28 -0.43
C VAL A 102 7.25 -9.81 1.02
N ALA A 103 6.74 -8.60 1.23
CA ALA A 103 6.48 -8.08 2.58
C ALA A 103 5.41 -8.90 3.31
N GLY A 104 4.36 -9.34 2.61
CA GLY A 104 3.31 -10.22 3.15
C GLY A 104 3.86 -11.60 3.53
N LEU A 105 4.62 -12.23 2.63
CA LEU A 105 5.26 -13.53 2.88
C LEU A 105 6.24 -13.48 4.05
N ALA A 106 7.05 -12.43 4.13
CA ALA A 106 7.96 -12.22 5.25
C ALA A 106 7.21 -12.03 6.58
N PHE A 107 6.12 -11.26 6.56
CA PHE A 107 5.27 -11.11 7.75
C PHE A 107 4.70 -12.46 8.20
N VAL A 108 4.09 -13.24 7.30
CA VAL A 108 3.57 -14.58 7.61
C VAL A 108 4.66 -15.50 8.14
N GLY A 109 5.84 -15.52 7.49
CA GLY A 109 6.97 -16.36 7.92
C GLY A 109 7.50 -16.01 9.30
N THR A 110 7.52 -14.72 9.68
CA THR A 110 7.93 -14.29 11.02
C THR A 110 6.86 -14.56 12.07
N TRP A 111 5.59 -14.43 11.70
CA TRP A 111 4.44 -14.76 12.56
C TRP A 111 4.40 -16.26 12.91
N LEU A 112 4.59 -17.14 11.93
CA LEU A 112 4.67 -18.59 12.14
C LEU A 112 5.84 -19.01 13.05
N ARG A 113 6.89 -18.19 13.14
CA ARG A 113 8.05 -18.42 14.03
C ARG A 113 7.89 -17.81 15.42
N GLY A 114 6.72 -17.25 15.75
CA GLY A 114 6.43 -16.63 17.04
C GLY A 114 7.21 -15.33 17.31
N ARG A 115 7.82 -14.75 16.28
CA ARG A 115 8.58 -13.49 16.37
C ARG A 115 8.11 -12.54 15.27
N PRO A 116 6.90 -11.97 15.37
CA PRO A 116 6.42 -11.03 14.36
C PRO A 116 7.37 -9.84 14.31
N VAL A 117 8.16 -9.74 13.24
CA VAL A 117 9.03 -8.60 13.00
C VAL A 117 8.36 -7.75 11.95
N ALA A 118 7.92 -6.55 12.34
CA ALA A 118 7.54 -5.53 11.37
C ALA A 118 8.80 -5.16 10.57
N LEU A 119 8.78 -5.42 9.26
CA LEU A 119 9.87 -4.99 8.38
C LEU A 119 9.92 -3.45 8.43
N PRO A 120 11.05 -2.82 8.79
CA PRO A 120 11.14 -1.37 8.84
C PRO A 120 10.86 -0.78 7.45
N ALA A 121 9.86 0.10 7.37
CA ALA A 121 9.49 0.80 6.16
C ALA A 121 10.63 1.73 5.73
N ARG A 122 11.38 1.35 4.70
CA ARG A 122 12.45 2.16 4.11
C ARG A 122 11.92 3.12 3.05
N ALA A 123 12.65 4.21 2.82
CA ALA A 123 12.30 5.27 1.86
C ALA A 123 12.01 4.75 0.44
N GLY A 124 12.65 3.65 0.01
CA GLY A 124 12.35 3.00 -1.27
C GLY A 124 10.90 2.50 -1.40
N GLY A 125 10.26 2.16 -0.29
CA GLY A 125 8.86 1.72 -0.27
C GLY A 125 7.87 2.82 -0.70
N LYS A 126 8.19 4.09 -0.43
CA LYS A 126 7.32 5.23 -0.77
C LYS A 126 7.27 5.49 -2.28
N TRP A 127 8.39 5.30 -2.98
CA TRP A 127 8.42 5.43 -4.44
C TRP A 127 7.62 4.32 -5.12
N VAL A 128 7.68 3.10 -4.58
CA VAL A 128 6.86 1.99 -5.08
C VAL A 128 5.38 2.29 -4.91
N THR A 129 4.92 2.81 -3.77
CA THR A 129 3.49 3.14 -3.58
C THR A 129 3.03 4.24 -4.54
N VAL A 130 3.84 5.29 -4.75
CA VAL A 130 3.53 6.34 -5.72
C VAL A 130 3.41 5.78 -7.13
N LEU A 131 4.36 4.94 -7.56
CA LEU A 131 4.34 4.35 -8.89
C LEU A 131 3.18 3.34 -9.06
N GLN A 132 2.82 2.60 -8.02
CA GLN A 132 1.63 1.73 -8.00
C GLN A 132 0.35 2.56 -8.21
N LEU A 133 0.19 3.67 -7.48
CA LEU A 133 -0.96 4.57 -7.65
C LEU A 133 -0.98 5.19 -9.06
N MET A 134 0.17 5.63 -9.59
CA MET A 134 0.26 6.14 -10.96
C MET A 134 -0.10 5.07 -12.00
N THR A 135 0.33 3.83 -11.80
CA THR A 135 -0.02 2.69 -12.67
C THR A 135 -1.53 2.45 -12.63
N LEU A 136 -2.15 2.50 -11.46
CA LEU A 136 -3.59 2.34 -11.30
C LEU A 136 -4.37 3.46 -12.00
N VAL A 137 -3.96 4.72 -11.81
CA VAL A 137 -4.56 5.87 -12.51
C VAL A 137 -4.38 5.77 -14.02
N ALA A 138 -3.20 5.35 -14.49
CA ALA A 138 -2.94 5.16 -15.91
C ALA A 138 -3.84 4.07 -16.52
N TRP A 139 -4.16 3.01 -15.77
CA TRP A 139 -5.13 2.01 -16.19
C TRP A 139 -6.56 2.59 -16.25
N ILE A 140 -6.99 3.33 -15.22
CA ILE A 140 -8.32 3.96 -15.20
C ILE A 140 -8.52 4.92 -16.38
N LEU A 141 -7.47 5.64 -16.78
CA LEU A 141 -7.48 6.59 -17.89
C LEU A 141 -7.17 5.96 -19.25
N GLU A 142 -7.01 4.64 -19.33
CA GLU A 142 -6.62 3.92 -20.56
C GLU A 142 -5.35 4.50 -21.23
N SER A 143 -4.41 4.95 -20.41
CA SER A 143 -3.22 5.68 -20.86
C SER A 143 -2.16 4.77 -21.46
N ALA A 144 -1.49 5.24 -22.51
CA ALA A 144 -0.33 4.57 -23.11
C ALA A 144 0.84 4.38 -22.11
N PHE A 145 0.87 5.15 -21.02
CA PHE A 145 1.89 5.04 -19.97
C PHE A 145 1.67 3.85 -19.02
N LEU A 146 0.56 3.12 -19.11
CA LEU A 146 0.23 2.01 -18.23
C LEU A 146 1.35 0.96 -18.15
N ARG A 147 1.78 0.40 -19.29
CA ARG A 147 2.85 -0.62 -19.32
C ARG A 147 4.20 -0.07 -18.88
N PRO A 148 4.68 1.09 -19.39
CA PRO A 148 5.91 1.72 -18.88
C PRO A 148 5.90 1.92 -17.36
N LEU A 149 4.79 2.39 -16.79
CA LEU A 149 4.65 2.59 -15.35
C LEU A 149 4.66 1.25 -14.58
N ALA A 150 4.03 0.20 -15.10
CA ALA A 150 4.07 -1.12 -14.49
C ALA A 150 5.50 -1.69 -14.42
N TRP A 151 6.27 -1.58 -15.51
CA TRP A 151 7.68 -1.99 -15.54
C TRP A 151 8.57 -1.11 -14.66
N ALA A 152 8.35 0.20 -14.64
CA ALA A 152 9.06 1.11 -13.75
C ALA A 152 8.79 0.77 -12.27
N THR A 153 7.53 0.50 -11.92
CA THR A 153 7.13 0.07 -10.57
C THR A 153 7.81 -1.24 -10.20
N THR A 154 7.87 -2.19 -11.12
CA THR A 154 8.57 -3.47 -10.93
C THR A 154 10.06 -3.26 -10.67
N ALA A 155 10.73 -2.44 -11.49
CA ALA A 155 12.15 -2.15 -11.33
C ALA A 155 12.47 -1.48 -9.98
N VAL A 156 11.66 -0.49 -9.58
CA VAL A 156 11.82 0.18 -8.28
C VAL A 156 11.49 -0.76 -7.13
N SER A 157 10.52 -1.67 -7.29
CA SER A 157 10.22 -2.72 -6.31
C SER A 157 11.41 -3.66 -6.10
N CYS A 158 12.02 -4.14 -7.18
CA CYS A 158 13.23 -4.97 -7.12
C CYS A 158 14.38 -4.23 -6.42
N TYR A 159 14.60 -2.96 -6.77
CA TYR A 159 15.63 -2.14 -6.14
C TYR A 159 15.37 -1.94 -4.64
N ALA A 160 14.13 -1.66 -4.24
CA ALA A 160 13.76 -1.47 -2.84
C ALA A 160 13.95 -2.76 -2.02
N LEU A 161 13.61 -3.91 -2.60
CA LEU A 161 13.83 -5.22 -1.96
C LEU A 161 15.32 -5.54 -1.83
N TRP A 162 16.13 -5.21 -2.85
CA TRP A 162 17.58 -5.37 -2.80
C TRP A 162 18.21 -4.49 -1.70
N ASP A 163 17.88 -3.20 -1.67
CA ASP A 163 18.36 -2.28 -0.63
C ASP A 163 18.00 -2.80 0.78
N TYR A 164 16.78 -3.30 0.94
CA TYR A 164 16.34 -3.92 2.18
C TYR A 164 17.18 -5.14 2.57
N ALA A 165 17.43 -6.05 1.63
CA ALA A 165 18.23 -7.25 1.88
C ALA A 165 19.68 -6.91 2.28
N GLN A 166 20.29 -5.91 1.64
CA GLN A 166 21.64 -5.48 1.96
C GLN A 166 21.74 -4.83 3.33
N ALA A 167 20.75 -4.02 3.71
CA ALA A 167 20.68 -3.45 5.03
C ALA A 167 20.48 -4.48 6.15
N ALA A 168 19.63 -5.48 5.91
CA ALA A 168 19.41 -6.55 6.87
C ALA A 168 20.69 -7.36 7.14
N LYS A 169 21.55 -7.54 6.12
CA LYS A 169 22.88 -8.15 6.27
C LYS A 169 23.80 -7.30 7.15
N LYS A 170 23.81 -5.97 6.96
CA LYS A 170 24.69 -5.05 7.69
C LYS A 170 24.37 -4.94 9.19
N VAL A 171 23.12 -5.21 9.60
CA VAL A 171 22.71 -5.21 11.02
C VAL A 171 23.06 -6.52 11.73
N ARG A 172 23.30 -7.60 10.98
CA ARG A 172 23.66 -8.92 11.52
C ARG A 172 25.18 -9.19 11.56
N ALA A 173 25.98 -8.31 10.95
CA ALA A 173 27.43 -8.35 10.95
C ALA A 173 27.99 -7.44 12.05
#